data_AF-A0A1G9M7P6-F1
#
_entry.id   AF-A0A1G9M7P6-F1
#
_cell.length_a   1.000
_cell.length_b   1.000
_cell.length_c   1.000
_cell.angle_alpha   90.00
_cell.angle_beta   90.00
_cell.angle_gamma   90.00
#
_symmetry.space_group_name_H-M   'P 1'
#
loop_
_entity.id
_entity.type
_entity.pdbx_description
1 polymer ?
#
loop_
_entity_poly.entity_id
_entity_poly.type
_entity_poly.pdbx_seq_one_letter_code
_entity_poly.pdbx_strand_id
1 'polypeptide(L)'
;MFKKTLIVSIFSLFLISCWKDKSPEDLIRLKDKFKSQVSSFEKKKENANKNVNKGLESLNALKSALEDTKNEDKEFAKVYGDWEKVDTRVENLNKEYEDLKEKAANLFTAMETQTNSLSDATSKKTLMNAIEKARSKYNGTLNKTSKAIGKLRLLHGDAVEVVKALEVAAALNSFDNINDQMKSIEGRVDGIMQELNVAVVESKKLYEKKITELEE
;
A
#
# COMPACT_ATOMS: atom_id res chain seq x y z
N MET A 1 -69.67 -27.07 -8.29
CA MET A 1 -68.92 -26.16 -9.18
C MET A 1 -67.73 -25.47 -8.46
N PHE A 2 -67.03 -26.14 -7.53
CA PHE A 2 -65.99 -25.50 -6.69
C PHE A 2 -64.83 -26.46 -6.35
N LYS A 3 -64.26 -27.14 -7.36
CA LYS A 3 -63.07 -28.00 -7.14
C LYS A 3 -61.95 -27.84 -8.19
N LYS A 4 -62.14 -26.99 -9.21
CA LYS A 4 -61.13 -26.80 -10.27
C LYS A 4 -60.37 -25.47 -10.17
N THR A 5 -60.78 -24.56 -9.30
CA THR A 5 -60.15 -23.24 -9.15
C THR A 5 -59.04 -23.18 -8.09
N LEU A 6 -58.84 -24.23 -7.29
CA LEU A 6 -57.84 -24.21 -6.21
C LEU A 6 -56.41 -24.57 -6.67
N ILE A 7 -56.25 -25.12 -7.88
CA ILE A 7 -54.94 -25.62 -8.36
C ILE A 7 -54.14 -24.50 -9.06
N VAL A 8 -54.79 -23.41 -9.48
CA VAL A 8 -54.11 -22.30 -10.19
C VAL A 8 -53.43 -21.31 -9.22
N SER A 9 -53.80 -21.29 -7.94
CA SER A 9 -53.20 -20.36 -6.96
C SER A 9 -51.91 -20.85 -6.29
N ILE A 10 -51.54 -22.13 -6.43
CA ILE A 10 -50.34 -22.69 -5.76
C ILE A 10 -49.09 -22.59 -6.64
N PHE A 11 -49.25 -22.47 -7.97
CA PHE A 11 -48.12 -22.32 -8.90
C PHE A 11 -47.58 -20.88 -8.99
N SER A 12 -48.35 -19.89 -8.56
CA SER A 12 -47.98 -18.47 -8.61
C SER A 12 -47.12 -18.00 -7.42
N LEU A 13 -46.98 -18.81 -6.37
CA LEU A 13 -46.19 -18.47 -5.17
C LEU A 13 -44.71 -18.92 -5.24
N PHE A 14 -44.32 -19.73 -6.24
CA PHE A 14 -42.92 -20.14 -6.42
C PHE A 14 -42.08 -19.18 -7.29
N LEU A 15 -42.70 -18.17 -7.91
CA LEU A 15 -42.00 -17.22 -8.78
C LEU A 15 -41.46 -15.97 -8.06
N ILE A 16 -41.66 -15.84 -6.74
CA ILE A 16 -41.25 -14.65 -5.98
C ILE A 16 -39.88 -14.80 -5.29
N SER A 17 -39.16 -15.93 -5.48
CA SER A 17 -37.87 -16.14 -4.79
C SER A 17 -36.62 -15.82 -5.62
N CYS A 18 -36.73 -15.51 -6.91
CA CYS A 18 -35.55 -15.37 -7.76
C CYS A 18 -34.74 -14.07 -7.56
N TRP A 19 -35.16 -13.12 -6.73
CA TRP A 19 -34.53 -11.78 -6.68
C TRP A 19 -34.14 -11.38 -5.25
N LYS A 20 -33.76 -12.37 -4.43
CA LYS A 20 -32.97 -12.13 -3.21
C LYS A 20 -31.47 -12.24 -3.54
N ASP A 21 -31.08 -11.71 -4.70
CA ASP A 21 -29.71 -11.74 -5.20
C ASP A 21 -28.85 -10.78 -4.37
N LYS A 22 -28.19 -11.34 -3.36
CA LYS A 22 -26.81 -10.90 -3.14
C LYS A 22 -26.08 -11.23 -4.44
N SER A 23 -25.46 -10.25 -5.10
CA SER A 23 -24.59 -10.51 -6.25
C SER A 23 -23.67 -11.69 -5.89
N PRO A 24 -23.63 -12.77 -6.69
CA PRO A 24 -22.93 -14.00 -6.33
C PRO A 24 -21.45 -13.77 -5.99
N GLU A 25 -20.87 -12.70 -6.55
CA GLU A 25 -19.47 -12.31 -6.38
C GLU A 25 -19.25 -11.24 -5.30
N ASP A 26 -20.32 -10.74 -4.66
CA ASP A 26 -20.25 -9.78 -3.55
C ASP A 26 -19.36 -8.56 -3.83
N LEU A 27 -19.45 -8.05 -5.07
CA LEU A 27 -18.57 -7.01 -5.62
C LEU A 27 -18.53 -5.74 -4.76
N ILE A 28 -19.67 -5.33 -4.21
CA ILE A 28 -19.75 -4.14 -3.34
C ILE A 28 -18.93 -4.37 -2.07
N ARG A 29 -19.06 -5.53 -1.41
CA ARG A 29 -18.25 -5.84 -0.23
C ARG A 29 -16.77 -5.94 -0.56
N LEU A 30 -16.40 -6.51 -1.70
CA LEU A 30 -15.00 -6.58 -2.13
C LEU A 30 -14.42 -5.19 -2.40
N LYS A 31 -15.19 -4.31 -3.04
CA LYS A 31 -14.84 -2.90 -3.23
C LYS A 31 -14.64 -2.17 -1.91
N ASP A 32 -15.52 -2.39 -0.93
CA ASP A 32 -15.41 -1.79 0.41
C ASP A 32 -14.18 -2.31 1.18
N LYS A 33 -13.89 -3.61 1.10
CA LYS A 33 -12.68 -4.20 1.68
C LYS A 33 -11.42 -3.61 1.04
N PHE A 34 -11.39 -3.49 -0.28
CA PHE A 34 -10.29 -2.87 -1.00
C PHE A 34 -10.10 -1.41 -0.57
N LYS A 35 -11.18 -0.62 -0.51
CA LYS A 35 -11.16 0.77 -0.02
C LYS A 35 -10.59 0.86 1.40
N SER A 36 -11.04 0.01 2.31
CA SER A 36 -10.52 -0.04 3.68
C SER A 36 -9.02 -0.35 3.69
N GLN A 37 -8.57 -1.27 2.83
CA GLN A 37 -7.16 -1.63 2.73
C GLN A 37 -6.30 -0.47 2.20
N VAL A 38 -6.80 0.30 1.24
CA VAL A 38 -6.13 1.52 0.76
C VAL A 38 -5.93 2.53 1.88
N SER A 39 -6.94 2.74 2.74
CA SER A 39 -6.81 3.63 3.90
C SER A 39 -5.80 3.11 4.94
N SER A 40 -5.78 1.81 5.21
CA SER A 40 -4.77 1.20 6.10
C SER A 40 -3.36 1.38 5.55
N PHE A 41 -3.15 1.10 4.26
CA PHE A 41 -1.88 1.30 3.58
C PHE A 41 -1.42 2.76 3.63
N GLU A 42 -2.31 3.72 3.31
CA GLU A 42 -2.03 5.16 3.38
C GLU A 42 -1.57 5.57 4.78
N LYS A 43 -2.27 5.12 5.82
CA LYS A 43 -1.90 5.40 7.22
C LYS A 43 -0.56 4.78 7.61
N LYS A 44 -0.24 3.56 7.17
CA LYS A 44 1.08 2.96 7.45
C LYS A 44 2.20 3.66 6.68
N LYS A 45 1.96 4.08 5.43
CA LYS A 45 2.88 4.90 4.64
C LYS A 45 3.22 6.20 5.36
N GLU A 46 2.22 6.93 5.84
CA GLU A 46 2.43 8.17 6.60
C GLU A 46 3.23 7.95 7.89
N ASN A 47 2.93 6.86 8.61
CA ASN A 47 3.69 6.51 9.81
C ASN A 47 5.14 6.13 9.49
N ALA A 48 5.39 5.38 8.42
CA ALA A 48 6.74 5.07 7.96
C ALA A 48 7.49 6.37 7.64
N ASN A 49 6.88 7.28 6.87
CA ASN A 49 7.46 8.58 6.55
C ASN A 49 7.85 9.38 7.78
N LYS A 50 6.93 9.49 8.75
CA LYS A 50 7.20 10.19 10.02
C LYS A 50 8.39 9.61 10.78
N ASN A 51 8.53 8.29 10.82
CA ASN A 51 9.64 7.65 11.53
C ASN A 51 10.96 7.76 10.76
N VAL A 52 10.94 7.72 9.42
CA VAL A 52 12.12 7.97 8.60
C VAL A 52 12.65 9.38 8.88
N ASN A 53 11.79 10.40 8.82
CA ASN A 53 12.20 11.78 9.11
C ASN A 53 12.75 11.93 10.53
N LYS A 54 12.11 11.30 11.52
CA LYS A 54 12.62 11.27 12.89
C LYS A 54 14.00 10.58 12.98
N GLY A 55 14.20 9.50 12.24
CA GLY A 55 15.48 8.80 12.14
C GLY A 55 16.58 9.72 11.61
N LEU A 56 16.29 10.49 10.56
CA LEU A 56 17.22 11.50 10.00
C LEU A 56 17.53 12.62 10.99
N GLU A 57 16.51 13.17 11.65
CA GLU A 57 16.68 14.17 12.71
C GLU A 57 17.60 13.66 13.82
N SER A 58 17.41 12.40 14.23
CA SER A 58 18.25 11.76 15.26
C SER A 58 19.69 11.55 14.78
N LEU A 59 19.88 11.16 13.51
CA LEU A 59 21.20 10.96 12.88
C LEU A 59 21.97 12.28 12.82
N ASN A 60 21.31 13.36 12.42
CA ASN A 60 21.87 14.72 12.41
C ASN A 60 22.24 15.20 13.82
N ALA A 61 21.38 14.95 14.81
CA ALA A 61 21.64 15.31 16.20
C ALA A 61 22.86 14.55 16.76
N LEU A 62 23.00 13.25 16.44
CA LEU A 62 24.15 12.45 16.83
C LEU A 62 25.44 13.04 16.25
N LYS A 63 25.45 13.37 14.95
CA LYS A 63 26.62 13.99 14.32
C LYS A 63 27.06 15.25 15.07
N SER A 64 26.14 16.18 15.37
CA SER A 64 26.47 17.39 16.13
C SER A 64 26.94 17.10 17.55
N ALA A 65 26.37 16.10 18.23
CA ALA A 65 26.77 15.72 19.58
C ALA A 65 28.20 15.15 19.63
N LEU A 66 28.61 14.43 18.59
CA LEU A 66 29.96 13.89 18.45
C LEU A 66 30.99 15.00 18.15
N GLU A 67 30.64 15.96 17.29
CA GLU A 67 31.47 17.16 17.06
C GLU A 67 31.68 17.98 18.35
N ASP A 68 30.67 18.01 19.23
CA ASP A 68 30.70 18.71 20.52
C ASP A 68 31.24 17.87 21.70
N THR A 69 31.60 16.60 21.50
CA THR A 69 32.09 15.64 22.52
C THR A 69 31.14 15.46 23.73
N LYS A 70 29.82 15.38 23.50
CA LYS A 70 28.81 15.31 24.59
C LYS A 70 27.89 14.09 24.48
N ASN A 71 27.82 13.31 25.58
CA ASN A 71 26.82 12.26 25.81
C ASN A 71 26.68 11.22 24.67
N GLU A 72 27.80 10.82 24.08
CA GLU A 72 27.88 10.00 22.85
C GLU A 72 27.05 8.70 22.95
N ASP A 73 27.26 7.90 24.00
CA ASP A 73 26.56 6.63 24.22
C ASP A 73 25.03 6.77 24.22
N LYS A 74 24.53 7.85 24.84
CA LYS A 74 23.10 8.13 24.93
C LYS A 74 22.52 8.49 23.57
N GLU A 75 23.26 9.28 22.78
CA GLU A 75 22.82 9.65 21.43
C GLU A 75 22.90 8.47 20.47
N PHE A 76 23.92 7.62 20.55
CA PHE A 76 23.97 6.36 19.78
C PHE A 76 22.76 5.47 20.09
N ALA A 77 22.48 5.21 21.37
CA ALA A 77 21.34 4.37 21.77
C ALA A 77 20.00 4.93 21.25
N LYS A 78 19.83 6.25 21.28
CA LYS A 78 18.64 6.93 20.75
C LYS A 78 18.52 6.75 19.23
N VAL A 79 19.60 6.93 18.48
CA VAL A 79 19.59 6.77 17.02
C VAL A 79 19.31 5.32 16.63
N TYR A 80 19.97 4.34 17.25
CA TYR A 80 19.67 2.92 17.01
C TYR A 80 18.19 2.61 17.27
N GLY A 81 17.63 3.08 18.40
CA GLY A 81 16.22 2.85 18.74
C GLY A 81 15.23 3.55 17.81
N ASP A 82 15.60 4.66 17.18
CA ASP A 82 14.74 5.31 16.18
C ASP A 82 14.82 4.60 14.81
N TRP A 83 15.98 4.09 14.40
CA TRP A 83 16.12 3.29 13.18
C TRP A 83 15.52 1.88 13.30
N GLU A 84 15.54 1.26 14.48
CA GLU A 84 14.78 0.03 14.74
C GLU A 84 13.27 0.23 14.54
N LYS A 85 12.74 1.39 14.96
CA LYS A 85 11.34 1.74 14.71
C LYS A 85 11.08 1.92 13.22
N VAL A 86 12.02 2.53 12.48
CA VAL A 86 11.91 2.64 11.01
C VAL A 86 11.76 1.26 10.39
N ASP A 87 12.65 0.31 10.70
CA ASP A 87 12.57 -1.06 10.19
C ASP A 87 11.21 -1.70 10.48
N THR A 88 10.77 -1.63 11.74
CA THR A 88 9.44 -2.11 12.15
C THR A 88 8.31 -1.47 11.34
N ARG A 89 8.40 -0.17 11.01
CA ARG A 89 7.37 0.49 10.19
C ARG A 89 7.42 0.08 8.73
N VAL A 90 8.61 -0.13 8.17
CA VAL A 90 8.80 -0.61 6.80
C VAL A 90 8.24 -2.03 6.66
N GLU A 91 8.47 -2.92 7.62
CA GLU A 91 7.91 -4.26 7.60
C GLU A 91 6.39 -4.27 7.72
N ASN A 92 5.83 -3.41 8.58
CA ASN A 92 4.37 -3.25 8.65
C ASN A 92 3.79 -2.68 7.35
N LEU A 93 4.47 -1.73 6.70
CA LEU A 93 4.06 -1.22 5.40
C LEU A 93 4.09 -2.31 4.31
N ASN A 94 5.09 -3.19 4.35
CA ASN A 94 5.17 -4.34 3.44
C ASN A 94 4.02 -5.32 3.63
N LYS A 95 3.58 -5.55 4.88
CA LYS A 95 2.38 -6.37 5.15
C LYS A 95 1.12 -5.75 4.54
N GLU A 96 0.88 -4.46 4.76
CA GLU A 96 -0.27 -3.77 4.16
C GLU A 96 -0.21 -3.78 2.63
N TYR A 97 0.98 -3.75 2.04
CA TYR A 97 1.18 -3.86 0.60
C TYR A 97 0.76 -5.23 0.07
N GLU A 98 1.16 -6.32 0.72
CA GLU A 98 0.73 -7.66 0.30
C GLU A 98 -0.79 -7.83 0.46
N ASP A 99 -1.37 -7.32 1.53
CA ASP A 99 -2.82 -7.30 1.72
C ASP A 99 -3.51 -6.47 0.63
N LEU A 100 -2.98 -5.29 0.28
CA LEU A 100 -3.49 -4.44 -0.79
C LEU A 100 -3.50 -5.16 -2.14
N LYS A 101 -2.40 -5.84 -2.47
CA LYS A 101 -2.26 -6.66 -3.67
C LYS A 101 -3.27 -7.80 -3.70
N GLU A 102 -3.46 -8.51 -2.59
CA GLU A 102 -4.44 -9.59 -2.49
C GLU A 102 -5.87 -9.07 -2.66
N LYS A 103 -6.26 -8.00 -1.95
CA LYS A 103 -7.62 -7.44 -2.07
C LYS A 103 -7.90 -6.88 -3.45
N ALA A 104 -6.92 -6.27 -4.11
CA ALA A 104 -7.05 -5.85 -5.50
C ALA A 104 -7.25 -7.04 -6.44
N ALA A 105 -6.45 -8.09 -6.29
CA ALA A 105 -6.57 -9.30 -7.11
C ALA A 105 -7.96 -9.94 -6.98
N ASN A 106 -8.47 -10.05 -5.75
CA ASN A 106 -9.82 -10.55 -5.46
C ASN A 106 -10.90 -9.68 -6.11
N LEU A 107 -10.78 -8.35 -6.03
CA LEU A 107 -11.73 -7.43 -6.66
C LEU A 107 -11.73 -7.57 -8.18
N PHE A 108 -10.56 -7.63 -8.82
CA PHE A 108 -10.46 -7.84 -10.28
C PHE A 108 -11.07 -9.17 -10.70
N THR A 109 -10.75 -10.26 -10.01
CA THR A 109 -11.31 -11.58 -10.32
C THR A 109 -12.83 -11.62 -10.18
N ALA A 110 -13.40 -10.96 -9.16
CA ALA A 110 -14.84 -10.85 -9.02
C ALA A 110 -15.48 -10.02 -10.16
N MET A 111 -14.83 -8.93 -10.58
CA MET A 111 -15.30 -8.10 -11.70
C MET A 111 -15.29 -8.89 -13.01
N GLU A 112 -14.24 -9.67 -13.26
CA GLU A 112 -14.12 -10.55 -14.44
C GLU A 112 -15.21 -11.62 -14.42
N THR A 113 -15.44 -12.27 -13.28
CA THR A 113 -16.44 -13.33 -13.12
C THR A 113 -17.85 -12.81 -13.38
N GLN A 114 -18.22 -11.68 -12.76
CA GLN A 114 -19.51 -11.05 -12.98
C GLN A 114 -19.69 -10.54 -14.42
N THR A 115 -18.62 -10.04 -15.04
CA THR A 115 -18.65 -9.60 -16.45
C THR A 115 -18.82 -10.79 -17.39
N ASN A 116 -18.20 -11.92 -17.07
CA ASN A 116 -18.30 -13.13 -17.88
C ASN A 116 -19.69 -13.76 -17.87
N SER A 117 -20.48 -13.54 -16.82
CA SER A 117 -21.86 -14.02 -16.70
C SER A 117 -22.87 -13.18 -17.50
N LEU A 118 -22.44 -12.08 -18.13
CA LEU A 118 -23.32 -11.23 -18.94
C LEU A 118 -23.71 -11.94 -20.24
N SER A 119 -25.00 -11.89 -20.57
CA SER A 119 -25.54 -12.43 -21.83
C SER A 119 -25.32 -11.48 -23.01
N ASP A 120 -25.26 -10.17 -22.76
CA ASP A 120 -25.00 -9.18 -23.82
C ASP A 120 -23.52 -9.16 -24.21
N ALA A 121 -23.22 -9.59 -25.45
CA ALA A 121 -21.86 -9.75 -25.94
C ALA A 121 -21.10 -8.42 -26.03
N THR A 122 -21.78 -7.33 -26.40
CA THR A 122 -21.17 -6.00 -26.52
C THR A 122 -20.76 -5.47 -25.15
N SER A 123 -21.67 -5.49 -24.17
CA SER A 123 -21.38 -5.05 -22.80
C SER A 123 -20.30 -5.91 -22.15
N LYS A 124 -20.36 -7.23 -22.32
CA LYS A 124 -19.33 -8.16 -21.85
C LYS A 124 -17.95 -7.78 -22.39
N LYS A 125 -17.83 -7.57 -23.71
CA LYS A 125 -16.57 -7.19 -24.35
C LYS A 125 -16.05 -5.85 -23.83
N THR A 126 -16.91 -4.84 -23.77
CA THR A 126 -16.53 -3.49 -23.32
C THR A 126 -16.05 -3.48 -21.87
N LEU A 127 -16.79 -4.13 -20.96
CA LEU A 127 -16.43 -4.19 -19.55
C LEU A 127 -15.17 -5.02 -19.34
N MET A 128 -15.03 -6.16 -20.01
CA MET A 128 -13.84 -7.01 -19.89
C MET A 128 -12.58 -6.25 -20.31
N ASN A 129 -12.61 -5.56 -21.45
CA ASN A 129 -11.49 -4.73 -21.91
C ASN A 129 -11.10 -3.66 -20.89
N ALA A 130 -12.09 -3.00 -20.28
CA ALA A 130 -11.83 -1.97 -19.26
C ALA A 130 -11.21 -2.59 -17.99
N ILE A 131 -11.69 -3.75 -17.56
CA ILE A 131 -11.18 -4.49 -16.40
C ILE A 131 -9.73 -4.92 -16.63
N GLU A 132 -9.42 -5.52 -17.79
CA GLU A 132 -8.07 -5.97 -18.13
C GLU A 132 -7.06 -4.81 -18.16
N LYS A 133 -7.44 -3.67 -18.78
CA LYS A 133 -6.61 -2.46 -18.79
C LYS A 133 -6.38 -1.93 -17.37
N ALA A 134 -7.43 -1.81 -16.57
CA ALA A 134 -7.33 -1.34 -15.19
C ALA A 134 -6.44 -2.27 -14.35
N ARG A 135 -6.58 -3.59 -14.51
CA ARG A 135 -5.74 -4.60 -13.85
C ARG A 135 -4.28 -4.46 -14.24
N SER A 136 -3.99 -4.31 -15.53
CA SER A 136 -2.63 -4.14 -16.04
C SER A 136 -1.96 -2.86 -15.49
N LYS A 137 -2.66 -1.72 -15.55
CA LYS A 137 -2.19 -0.44 -14.98
C LYS A 137 -1.92 -0.57 -13.48
N TYR A 138 -2.85 -1.17 -12.75
CA TYR A 138 -2.73 -1.33 -11.31
C TYR A 138 -1.61 -2.31 -10.90
N ASN A 139 -1.39 -3.39 -11.65
CA ASN A 139 -0.23 -4.27 -11.45
C ASN A 139 1.10 -3.52 -11.64
N GLY A 140 1.14 -2.60 -12.61
CA GLY A 140 2.26 -1.67 -12.78
C GLY A 140 2.49 -0.79 -11.56
N THR A 141 1.42 -0.27 -10.96
CA THR A 141 1.46 0.48 -9.68
C THR A 141 2.01 -0.39 -8.56
N LEU A 142 1.46 -1.60 -8.36
CA LEU A 142 1.90 -2.52 -7.30
C LEU A 142 3.38 -2.88 -7.42
N ASN A 143 3.90 -3.05 -8.63
CA ASN A 143 5.33 -3.30 -8.86
C ASN A 143 6.20 -2.10 -8.44
N LYS A 144 5.79 -0.88 -8.81
CA LYS A 144 6.49 0.34 -8.37
C LYS A 144 6.45 0.50 -6.84
N THR A 145 5.31 0.20 -6.21
CA THR A 145 5.17 0.23 -4.74
C THR A 145 6.11 -0.76 -4.06
N SER A 146 6.19 -2.01 -4.55
CA SER A 146 7.13 -3.00 -4.01
C SER A 146 8.57 -2.52 -4.09
N LYS A 147 8.97 -1.94 -5.23
CA LYS A 147 10.30 -1.35 -5.40
C LYS A 147 10.56 -0.20 -4.43
N ALA A 148 9.60 0.68 -4.22
CA ALA A 148 9.72 1.79 -3.27
C ALA A 148 9.87 1.31 -1.82
N ILE A 149 9.14 0.26 -1.41
CA ILE A 149 9.32 -0.40 -0.12
C ILE A 149 10.73 -1.03 -0.03
N GLY A 150 11.21 -1.65 -1.10
CA GLY A 150 12.59 -2.14 -1.18
C GLY A 150 13.63 -1.03 -0.98
N LYS A 151 13.41 0.15 -1.59
CA LYS A 151 14.26 1.33 -1.39
C LYS A 151 14.23 1.83 0.06
N LEU A 152 13.10 1.74 0.78
CA LEU A 152 13.04 2.05 2.21
C LEU A 152 13.89 1.10 3.05
N ARG A 153 13.86 -0.20 2.75
CA ARG A 153 14.69 -1.20 3.44
C ARG A 153 16.18 -0.91 3.24
N LEU A 154 16.58 -0.58 2.01
CA LEU A 154 17.95 -0.19 1.70
C LEU A 154 18.35 1.09 2.44
N LEU A 155 17.47 2.09 2.46
CA LEU A 155 17.69 3.34 3.18
C LEU A 155 17.92 3.11 4.69
N HIS A 156 17.14 2.22 5.31
CA HIS A 156 17.37 1.81 6.69
C HIS A 156 18.75 1.16 6.87
N GLY A 157 19.12 0.22 5.99
CA GLY A 157 20.44 -0.43 6.03
C GLY A 157 21.59 0.58 5.92
N ASP A 158 21.50 1.49 4.96
CA ASP A 158 22.50 2.55 4.75
C ASP A 158 22.61 3.46 5.99
N ALA A 159 21.49 3.81 6.62
CA ALA A 159 21.50 4.61 7.83
C ALA A 159 22.14 3.91 9.02
N VAL A 160 21.86 2.62 9.22
CA VAL A 160 22.51 1.82 10.26
C VAL A 160 24.02 1.72 10.04
N GLU A 161 24.47 1.57 8.80
CA GLU A 161 25.90 1.59 8.48
C GLU A 161 26.54 2.95 8.78
N VAL A 162 25.85 4.06 8.51
CA VAL A 162 26.32 5.40 8.89
C VAL A 162 26.45 5.54 10.41
N VAL A 163 25.51 5.01 11.20
CA VAL A 163 25.60 5.03 12.67
C VAL A 163 26.83 4.27 13.16
N LYS A 164 27.09 3.08 12.60
CA LYS A 164 28.30 2.29 12.94
C LYS A 164 29.58 3.04 12.55
N ALA A 165 29.60 3.69 11.40
CA ALA A 165 30.74 4.50 10.97
C ALA A 165 30.98 5.69 11.93
N LEU A 166 29.91 6.35 12.39
CA LEU A 166 29.98 7.41 13.42
C LEU A 166 30.55 6.89 14.74
N GLU A 167 30.19 5.67 15.14
CA GLU A 167 30.67 5.04 16.37
C GLU A 167 32.19 4.77 16.31
N VAL A 168 32.67 4.23 15.19
CA VAL A 168 34.11 4.04 14.95
C VAL A 168 34.85 5.39 14.85
N ALA A 169 34.28 6.36 14.14
CA ALA A 169 34.84 7.70 14.01
C ALA A 169 35.00 8.39 15.36
N ALA A 170 34.01 8.26 16.26
CA ALA A 170 34.08 8.78 17.61
C ALA A 170 35.21 8.12 18.42
N ALA A 171 35.31 6.79 18.38
CA ALA A 171 36.37 6.05 19.06
C ALA A 171 37.79 6.39 18.55
N LEU A 172 37.92 6.74 17.27
CA LEU A 172 39.18 7.14 16.64
C LEU A 172 39.42 8.65 16.66
N ASN A 173 38.47 9.44 17.17
CA ASN A 173 38.47 10.90 17.11
C ASN A 173 38.71 11.45 15.69
N SER A 174 38.07 10.83 14.68
CA SER A 174 38.25 11.13 13.25
C SER A 174 36.91 11.15 12.51
N PHE A 175 36.39 12.35 12.24
CA PHE A 175 35.03 12.56 11.73
C PHE A 175 34.93 12.92 10.24
N ASP A 176 36.05 12.92 9.52
CA ASP A 176 36.21 13.64 8.25
C ASP A 176 35.52 13.01 7.01
N ASN A 177 34.62 12.04 7.13
CA ASN A 177 34.10 11.33 5.93
C ASN A 177 32.61 10.89 5.96
N ILE A 178 31.80 11.37 6.91
CA ILE A 178 30.43 10.83 7.12
C ILE A 178 29.33 11.71 6.50
N ASN A 179 29.65 12.99 6.24
CA ASN A 179 28.67 13.99 5.83
C ASN A 179 27.98 13.67 4.49
N ASP A 180 28.72 13.07 3.55
CA ASP A 180 28.19 12.74 2.22
C ASP A 180 27.22 11.55 2.24
N GLN A 181 27.46 10.58 3.12
CA GLN A 181 26.56 9.44 3.30
C GLN A 181 25.23 9.90 3.92
N MET A 182 25.27 10.79 4.92
CA MET A 182 24.07 11.36 5.54
C MET A 182 23.21 12.13 4.53
N LYS A 183 23.84 13.02 3.74
CA LYS A 183 23.14 13.75 2.66
C LYS A 183 22.54 12.84 1.61
N SER A 184 23.22 11.73 1.27
CA SER A 184 22.71 10.75 0.33
C SER A 184 21.44 10.07 0.84
N ILE A 185 21.38 9.72 2.13
CA ILE A 185 20.20 9.13 2.77
C ILE A 185 19.05 10.13 2.73
N GLU A 186 19.28 11.37 3.18
CA GLU A 186 18.26 12.43 3.18
C GLU A 186 17.68 12.68 1.79
N GLY A 187 18.54 12.83 0.77
CA GLY A 187 18.11 13.12 -0.60
C GLY A 187 17.25 12.04 -1.25
N ARG A 188 17.27 10.81 -0.73
CA ARG A 188 16.47 9.68 -1.26
C ARG A 188 15.06 9.62 -0.68
N VAL A 189 14.82 10.21 0.48
CA VAL A 189 13.58 10.03 1.26
C VAL A 189 12.38 10.56 0.48
N ASP A 190 12.43 11.80 0.01
CA ASP A 190 11.31 12.43 -0.67
C ASP A 190 10.91 11.68 -1.94
N GLY A 191 11.88 11.23 -2.73
CA GLY A 191 11.62 10.44 -3.94
C GLY A 191 10.92 9.11 -3.63
N ILE A 192 11.36 8.41 -2.59
CA ILE A 192 10.72 7.16 -2.14
C ILE A 192 9.29 7.41 -1.67
N MET A 193 9.05 8.49 -0.91
CA MET A 193 7.73 8.83 -0.40
C MET A 193 6.76 9.25 -1.51
N GLN A 194 7.24 9.97 -2.52
CA GLN A 194 6.48 10.28 -3.72
C GLN A 194 6.06 9.02 -4.47
N GLU A 195 6.98 8.07 -4.67
CA GLU A 195 6.68 6.77 -5.30
C GLU A 195 5.61 5.98 -4.54
N LEU A 196 5.66 5.97 -3.20
CA LEU A 196 4.63 5.33 -2.37
C LEU A 196 3.29 6.06 -2.42
N ASN A 197 3.30 7.39 -2.60
CA ASN A 197 2.07 8.18 -2.69
C ASN A 197 1.29 7.90 -3.99
N VAL A 198 1.99 7.63 -5.09
CA VAL A 198 1.36 7.19 -6.35
C VAL A 198 0.51 5.94 -6.12
N ALA A 199 0.96 5.01 -5.27
CA ALA A 199 0.21 3.80 -4.96
C ALA A 199 -1.15 4.10 -4.35
N VAL A 200 -1.21 5.04 -3.41
CA VAL A 200 -2.47 5.48 -2.80
C VAL A 200 -3.36 6.08 -3.87
N VAL A 201 -2.88 7.10 -4.60
CA VAL A 201 -3.67 7.82 -5.63
C VAL A 201 -4.25 6.85 -6.67
N GLU A 202 -3.43 5.97 -7.23
CA GLU A 202 -3.89 5.00 -8.23
C GLU A 202 -4.86 3.96 -7.64
N SER A 203 -4.69 3.58 -6.37
CA SER A 203 -5.66 2.69 -5.70
C SER A 203 -7.00 3.37 -5.47
N LYS A 204 -7.01 4.67 -5.11
CA LYS A 204 -8.24 5.44 -4.93
C LYS A 204 -9.07 5.52 -6.21
N LYS A 205 -8.40 5.69 -7.36
CA LYS A 205 -9.05 5.70 -8.68
C LYS A 205 -9.91 4.46 -8.93
N LEU A 206 -9.48 3.27 -8.50
CA LEU A 206 -10.23 2.02 -8.74
C LEU A 206 -11.61 1.98 -8.08
N TYR A 207 -11.85 2.79 -7.03
CA TYR A 207 -13.16 2.84 -6.38
C TYR A 207 -13.87 4.20 -6.49
N GLU A 208 -13.16 5.27 -6.84
CA GLU A 208 -13.69 6.63 -6.99
C GLU A 208 -14.11 6.97 -8.43
N LYS A 209 -13.44 6.40 -9.44
CA LYS A 209 -13.73 6.69 -10.85
C LYS A 209 -14.56 5.58 -11.50
N LYS A 210 -15.25 5.92 -12.60
CA LYS A 210 -15.83 4.88 -13.47
C LYS A 210 -14.69 4.11 -14.13
N ILE A 211 -14.88 2.81 -14.35
CA ILE A 211 -13.84 1.97 -14.97
C ILE A 211 -13.44 2.44 -16.38
N THR A 212 -14.35 3.14 -17.08
CA THR A 212 -14.12 3.80 -18.36
C THR A 212 -13.28 5.08 -18.27
N GLU A 213 -13.18 5.69 -17.09
CA GLU A 213 -12.39 6.90 -16.82
C GLU A 213 -10.98 6.55 -16.28
N LEU A 214 -10.66 5.25 -16.16
CA LEU A 214 -9.33 4.77 -15.81
C LEU A 214 -8.39 4.71 -17.03
N GLU A 215 -8.92 4.98 -18.23
CA GLU A 215 -8.19 5.05 -19.50
C GLU A 215 -7.26 6.28 -19.60
N GLU A 216 -7.47 7.30 -18.76
CA GLU A 216 -6.60 8.47 -18.56
C GLU A 216 -5.63 8.26 -17.37
#